data_AF-A0A015JL71-F1
#
_entry.id   AF-A0A015JL71-F1
#
_cell.length_a   1.000
_cell.length_b   1.000
_cell.length_c   1.000
_cell.angle_alpha   90.00
_cell.angle_beta   90.00
_cell.angle_gamma   90.00
#
_symmetry.space_group_name_H-M   'P 1'
#
loop_
_entity.id
_entity.type
_entity.pdbx_description
1 polymer ?
#
loop_
_entity_poly.entity_id
_entity_poly.type
_entity_poly.pdbx_seq_one_letter_code
_entity_poly.pdbx_strand_id
1 'polypeptide(L)'
;MLVKQTQNLPLYILFGVLISPYAEFLDECRDLLLSHGVKIQYANSKRSVAIAERDHQEFEKHTYFWQNAEDFYLPLTNRSRAWVKGLCINDDIYNNTPTWLIGMSPNEAVKKALKGKKIIARPSVEHRRPVGYNEPLLPSYTEV
;
A
#
# COMPACT_ATOMS: atom_id res chain seq x y z
N MET A 1 -19.75 -28.44 3.10
CA MET A 1 -18.34 -28.84 3.23
C MET A 1 -17.68 -28.60 1.88
N LEU A 2 -16.99 -27.47 1.71
CA LEU A 2 -16.16 -27.17 0.54
C LEU A 2 -15.02 -26.28 1.05
N VAL A 3 -14.07 -26.94 1.71
CA VAL A 3 -12.79 -26.35 2.08
C VAL A 3 -12.02 -26.16 0.77
N LYS A 4 -11.99 -24.94 0.25
CA LYS A 4 -10.97 -24.59 -0.75
C LYS A 4 -9.63 -24.63 -0.02
N GLN A 5 -8.81 -25.62 -0.35
CA GLN A 5 -7.39 -25.65 -0.05
C GLN A 5 -6.78 -24.35 -0.54
N THR A 6 -6.57 -23.41 0.37
CA THR A 6 -5.58 -22.35 0.19
C THR A 6 -4.24 -23.04 0.04
N GLN A 7 -3.68 -22.99 -1.16
CA GLN A 7 -2.34 -23.47 -1.43
C GLN A 7 -1.41 -22.83 -0.38
N ASN A 8 -0.68 -23.68 0.34
CA ASN A 8 0.38 -23.31 1.28
C ASN A 8 1.44 -22.46 0.55
N LEU A 9 1.19 -21.17 0.41
CA LEU A 9 2.26 -20.19 0.31
C LEU A 9 2.95 -20.22 1.68
N PRO A 10 4.26 -20.48 1.76
CA PRO A 10 4.95 -20.38 3.04
C PRO A 10 4.66 -18.98 3.59
N LEU A 11 4.14 -18.91 4.82
CA LEU A 11 4.09 -17.65 5.57
C LEU A 11 5.53 -17.15 5.63
N TYR A 12 5.90 -16.24 4.73
CA TYR A 12 7.15 -15.52 4.82
C TYR A 12 7.00 -14.63 6.05
N ILE A 13 7.51 -15.11 7.18
CA ILE A 13 7.56 -14.35 8.41
C ILE A 13 8.39 -13.11 8.11
N LEU A 14 7.74 -11.96 8.21
CA LEU A 14 8.32 -10.65 8.00
C LEU A 14 9.47 -10.48 8.99
N PHE A 15 10.72 -10.55 8.52
CA PHE A 15 11.90 -10.49 9.40
C PHE A 15 12.06 -9.14 10.10
N GLY A 16 11.52 -8.08 9.51
CA GLY A 16 11.40 -6.79 10.17
C GLY A 16 10.42 -5.85 9.48
N VAL A 17 9.91 -4.90 10.25
CA VAL A 17 8.96 -3.88 9.81
C VAL A 17 9.51 -2.51 10.15
N LEU A 18 9.45 -1.59 9.20
CA LEU A 18 9.70 -0.17 9.44
C LEU A 18 8.36 0.53 9.64
N ILE A 19 8.15 1.12 10.81
CA ILE A 19 6.88 1.73 11.20
C ILE A 19 7.07 3.21 11.53
N SER A 20 6.14 4.05 11.09
CA SER A 20 6.06 5.44 11.55
C SER A 20 5.58 5.47 13.00
N PRO A 21 6.13 6.33 13.89
CA PRO A 21 5.84 6.31 15.32
C PRO A 21 4.42 6.81 15.71
N TYR A 22 3.41 6.61 14.87
CA TYR A 22 2.02 6.90 15.18
C TYR A 22 1.50 5.99 16.30
N ALA A 23 0.64 6.54 17.16
CA ALA A 23 0.16 5.90 18.38
C ALA A 23 -0.51 4.53 18.15
N GLU A 24 -1.17 4.33 17.01
CA GLU A 24 -1.91 3.11 16.65
C GLU A 24 -1.02 1.85 16.55
N PHE A 25 0.30 2.03 16.35
CA PHE A 25 1.24 0.93 16.22
C PHE A 25 2.10 0.69 17.47
N LEU A 26 1.91 1.46 18.54
CA LEU A 26 2.80 1.45 19.71
C LEU A 26 2.35 0.51 20.85
N ASP A 27 1.14 -0.05 20.78
CA ASP A 27 0.55 -0.85 21.86
C ASP A 27 0.35 -2.33 21.47
N GLU A 28 -0.87 -2.88 21.47
CA GLU A 28 -1.15 -4.31 21.19
C GLU A 28 -0.51 -4.82 19.88
N CYS A 29 -0.43 -3.97 18.85
CA CYS A 29 0.24 -4.28 17.59
C CYS A 29 1.73 -4.58 17.77
N ARG A 30 2.42 -3.85 18.64
CA ARG A 30 3.84 -4.04 18.94
C ARG A 30 4.06 -5.39 19.62
N ASP A 31 3.23 -5.71 20.61
CA ASP A 31 3.33 -6.97 21.35
C ASP A 31 3.08 -8.17 20.44
N LEU A 32 2.10 -8.06 19.54
CA LEU A 32 1.83 -9.08 18.53
C LEU A 32 3.02 -9.31 17.59
N LEU A 33 3.63 -8.24 17.08
CA LEU A 33 4.81 -8.34 16.21
C LEU A 33 6.01 -8.97 16.92
N LEU A 34 6.27 -8.55 18.17
CA LEU A 34 7.35 -9.12 18.99
C LEU A 34 7.11 -10.60 19.31
N SER A 35 5.87 -11.01 19.57
CA SER A 35 5.53 -12.41 19.84
C SER A 35 5.80 -13.34 18.64
N HIS A 36 5.73 -12.80 17.41
CA HIS A 36 6.07 -13.52 16.18
C HIS A 36 7.56 -13.42 15.83
N GLY A 37 8.39 -12.84 16.71
CA GLY A 37 9.83 -12.68 16.49
C GLY A 37 10.20 -11.63 15.43
N VAL A 38 9.27 -10.74 15.10
CA VAL A 38 9.48 -9.68 14.09
C VAL A 38 10.30 -8.55 14.70
N LYS A 39 11.38 -8.13 14.01
CA LYS A 39 12.17 -6.97 14.43
C LYS A 39 11.48 -5.67 14.04
N ILE A 40 11.19 -4.82 15.01
CA ILE A 40 10.59 -3.51 14.76
C ILE A 40 11.69 -2.45 14.63
N GLN A 41 11.64 -1.70 13.54
CA GLN A 41 12.45 -0.49 13.35
C GLN A 41 11.51 0.71 13.28
N TYR A 42 11.89 1.78 13.97
CA TYR A 42 11.14 3.03 13.92
C TYR A 42 11.71 3.93 12.82
N ALA A 43 10.80 4.49 12.03
CA ALA A 43 11.14 5.46 11.01
C ALA A 43 11.69 6.73 11.64
N ASN A 44 12.97 7.03 11.39
CA ASN A 44 13.62 8.24 11.89
C ASN A 44 13.32 9.47 11.01
N SER A 45 12.69 9.27 9.85
CA SER A 45 12.30 10.36 8.94
C SER A 45 11.18 9.92 8.00
N LYS A 46 10.40 10.88 7.49
CA LYS A 46 9.33 10.61 6.50
C LYS A 46 9.86 9.93 5.24
N ARG A 47 11.08 10.28 4.82
CA ARG A 47 11.74 9.66 3.67
C ARG A 47 11.95 8.15 3.85
N SER A 48 12.08 7.67 5.09
CA SER A 48 12.25 6.23 5.35
C SER A 48 10.96 5.42 5.13
N VAL A 49 9.78 6.04 5.24
CA VAL A 49 8.47 5.42 4.99
C VAL A 49 7.82 5.85 3.67
N ALA A 50 8.51 6.68 2.88
CA ALA A 50 7.99 7.25 1.63
C ALA A 50 7.52 6.20 0.61
N ILE A 51 8.07 4.98 0.61
CA ILE A 51 7.59 3.90 -0.25
C ILE A 51 6.18 3.47 0.15
N ALA A 52 5.94 3.25 1.44
CA ALA A 52 4.62 2.85 1.94
C ALA A 52 3.60 3.99 1.80
N GLU A 53 4.00 5.24 2.05
CA GLU A 53 3.14 6.40 1.82
C GLU A 53 2.76 6.54 0.34
N ARG A 54 3.74 6.36 -0.56
CA ARG A 54 3.48 6.45 -2.00
C ARG A 54 2.59 5.32 -2.50
N ASP A 55 2.79 4.12 -1.97
CA ASP A 55 1.95 2.95 -2.25
C ASP A 55 0.49 3.21 -1.81
N HIS A 56 0.30 3.72 -0.60
CA HIS A 56 -1.02 4.11 -0.10
C HIS A 56 -1.68 5.18 -0.99
N GLN A 57 -0.97 6.27 -1.33
CA GLN A 57 -1.50 7.30 -2.23
C GLN A 57 -1.92 6.74 -3.59
N GLU A 58 -1.16 5.79 -4.14
CA GLU A 58 -1.48 5.18 -5.42
C GLU A 58 -2.71 4.28 -5.30
N PHE A 59 -2.80 3.50 -4.22
CA PHE A 59 -3.97 2.68 -3.89
C PHE A 59 -5.24 3.54 -3.76
N GLU A 60 -5.16 4.66 -3.03
CA GLU A 60 -6.28 5.58 -2.82
C GLU A 60 -6.86 6.13 -4.13
N LYS A 61 -6.01 6.47 -5.10
CA LYS A 61 -6.47 6.94 -6.43
C LYS A 61 -7.35 5.92 -7.14
N HIS A 62 -7.01 4.63 -7.04
CA HIS A 62 -7.74 3.56 -7.69
C HIS A 62 -8.98 3.14 -6.89
N THR A 63 -8.93 3.17 -5.56
CA THR A 63 -10.06 2.79 -4.70
C THR A 63 -11.13 3.85 -4.59
N TYR A 64 -10.76 5.11 -4.38
CA TYR A 64 -11.75 6.17 -4.18
C TYR A 64 -12.39 6.66 -5.48
N PHE A 65 -11.86 6.29 -6.65
CA PHE A 65 -12.52 6.60 -7.92
C PHE A 65 -13.96 6.08 -7.97
N TRP A 66 -14.18 4.83 -7.57
CA TRP A 66 -15.50 4.18 -7.54
C TRP A 66 -16.40 4.75 -6.45
N GLN A 67 -15.81 5.05 -5.28
CA GLN A 67 -16.51 5.68 -4.18
C GLN A 67 -17.04 7.06 -4.58
N ASN A 68 -16.18 7.90 -5.15
CA ASN A 68 -16.54 9.24 -5.60
C ASN A 68 -17.64 9.17 -6.66
N ALA A 69 -17.53 8.23 -7.61
CA ALA A 69 -18.55 8.03 -8.64
C ALA A 69 -19.91 7.64 -8.04
N GLU A 70 -19.97 6.74 -7.07
CA GLU A 70 -21.23 6.37 -6.42
C GLU A 70 -21.78 7.48 -5.51
N ASP A 71 -20.91 8.18 -4.78
CA ASP A 71 -21.32 9.28 -3.90
C ASP A 71 -21.98 10.43 -4.66
N PHE A 72 -21.63 10.66 -5.94
CA PHE A 72 -22.33 11.62 -6.81
C PHE A 72 -23.82 11.29 -7.04
N TYR A 73 -24.21 10.02 -6.93
CA TYR A 73 -25.59 9.58 -7.15
C TYR A 73 -26.37 9.40 -5.84
N LEU A 74 -25.71 9.56 -4.69
CA LEU A 74 -26.33 9.38 -3.38
C LEU A 74 -26.81 10.72 -2.79
N PRO A 75 -27.95 10.74 -2.10
CA PRO A 75 -28.32 11.87 -1.25
C PRO A 75 -27.22 12.13 -0.20
N LEU A 76 -27.02 13.40 0.19
CA LEU A 76 -26.00 13.82 1.17
C LEU A 76 -26.08 13.09 2.54
N THR A 77 -27.22 12.46 2.85
CA THR A 77 -27.45 11.68 4.05
C THR A 77 -26.89 10.25 3.98
N ASN A 78 -26.55 9.77 2.78
CA ASN A 78 -26.05 8.42 2.53
C ASN A 78 -24.57 8.47 2.17
N ARG A 79 -23.82 7.48 2.65
CA ARG A 79 -22.40 7.29 2.27
C ARG A 79 -22.27 5.98 1.51
N SER A 80 -21.63 5.99 0.35
CA SER A 80 -21.31 4.74 -0.33
C SER A 80 -20.24 3.96 0.46
N ARG A 81 -20.22 2.64 0.27
CA ARG A 81 -19.11 1.76 0.65
C ARG A 81 -18.60 1.00 -0.59
N ALA A 82 -18.71 1.61 -1.77
CA ALA A 82 -18.29 1.02 -3.04
C ALA A 82 -16.83 0.59 -3.00
N TRP A 83 -15.98 1.41 -2.37
CA TRP A 83 -14.55 1.10 -2.25
C TRP A 83 -14.31 -0.25 -1.56
N VAL A 84 -15.18 -0.68 -0.63
CA VAL A 84 -15.06 -1.98 0.04
C VAL A 84 -15.29 -3.13 -0.92
N LYS A 85 -16.28 -3.01 -1.83
CA LYS A 85 -16.54 -4.02 -2.88
C LYS A 85 -15.45 -4.01 -3.95
N GLY A 86 -14.93 -2.82 -4.28
CA GLY A 86 -13.84 -2.63 -5.23
C GLY A 86 -12.47 -3.05 -4.71
N LEU A 87 -12.29 -3.21 -3.38
CA LEU A 87 -11.00 -3.45 -2.75
C LEU A 87 -10.27 -4.66 -3.33
N CYS A 88 -10.94 -5.82 -3.38
CA CYS A 88 -10.33 -7.05 -3.90
C CYS A 88 -9.99 -6.94 -5.39
N ILE A 89 -10.86 -6.29 -6.17
CA ILE A 89 -10.64 -6.08 -7.61
C ILE A 89 -9.42 -5.18 -7.83
N ASN A 90 -9.31 -4.13 -7.04
CA ASN A 90 -8.19 -3.19 -7.12
C ASN A 90 -6.89 -3.82 -6.66
N ASP A 91 -6.90 -4.64 -5.60
CA ASP A 91 -5.71 -5.36 -5.14
C ASP A 91 -5.21 -6.35 -6.19
N ASP A 92 -6.11 -7.10 -6.83
CA ASP A 92 -5.77 -8.00 -7.93
C ASP A 92 -5.17 -7.23 -9.12
N ILE A 93 -5.77 -6.10 -9.52
CA ILE A 93 -5.24 -5.27 -10.60
C ILE A 93 -3.86 -4.73 -10.21
N TYR A 94 -3.72 -4.18 -9.00
CA TYR A 94 -2.48 -3.55 -8.54
C TYR A 94 -1.33 -4.56 -8.48
N ASN A 95 -1.58 -5.76 -7.95
CA ASN A 95 -0.55 -6.80 -7.78
C ASN A 95 -0.23 -7.58 -9.06
N ASN A 96 -1.12 -7.54 -10.07
CA ASN A 96 -0.93 -8.27 -11.33
C ASN A 96 -0.63 -7.37 -12.55
N THR A 97 -0.70 -6.05 -12.42
CA THR A 97 -0.35 -5.12 -13.50
C THR A 97 1.17 -4.90 -13.56
N PRO A 98 1.80 -4.97 -14.76
CA PRO A 98 3.21 -4.65 -14.90
C PRO A 98 3.51 -3.20 -14.52
N THR A 99 4.51 -2.99 -13.66
CA THR A 99 4.94 -1.63 -13.33
C THR A 99 6.04 -1.16 -14.28
N TRP A 100 6.10 0.14 -14.54
CA TRP A 100 7.08 0.71 -15.47
C TRP A 100 8.53 0.50 -15.02
N LEU A 101 8.77 0.54 -13.71
CA LEU A 101 10.12 0.49 -13.15
C LEU A 101 10.79 -0.88 -13.32
N ILE A 102 10.05 -1.97 -13.12
CA ILE A 102 10.58 -3.34 -13.22
C ILE A 102 10.12 -4.08 -14.49
N GLY A 103 9.14 -3.55 -15.22
CA GLY A 103 8.61 -4.15 -16.45
C GLY A 103 7.86 -5.46 -16.23
N MET A 104 7.43 -5.74 -15.00
CA MET A 104 6.67 -6.93 -14.60
C MET A 104 5.76 -6.61 -13.43
N SER A 105 4.82 -7.49 -13.13
CA SER A 105 3.90 -7.26 -12.00
C SER A 105 4.57 -7.54 -10.65
N PRO A 106 4.10 -6.93 -9.55
CA PRO A 106 4.57 -7.24 -8.20
C PRO A 106 4.54 -8.75 -7.89
N ASN A 107 3.45 -9.45 -8.24
CA ASN A 107 3.33 -10.89 -8.03
C ASN A 107 4.39 -11.70 -8.79
N GLU A 108 4.68 -11.33 -10.04
CA GLU A 108 5.74 -11.98 -10.80
C GLU A 108 7.13 -11.69 -10.23
N ALA A 109 7.35 -10.45 -9.78
CA ALA A 109 8.59 -10.03 -9.14
C ALA A 109 8.85 -10.85 -7.88
N VAL A 110 7.87 -10.94 -6.97
CA VAL A 110 7.98 -11.75 -5.74
C VAL A 110 8.28 -13.21 -6.10
N LYS A 111 7.52 -13.83 -7.01
CA LYS A 111 7.77 -15.21 -7.46
C LYS A 111 9.18 -15.42 -8.02
N LYS A 112 9.76 -14.44 -8.70
CA LYS A 112 11.15 -14.49 -9.21
C LYS A 112 12.17 -14.32 -8.08
N ALA A 113 11.96 -13.34 -7.19
CA ALA A 113 12.83 -13.08 -6.04
C ALA A 113 12.92 -14.31 -5.12
N LEU A 114 11.78 -14.96 -4.85
CA LEU A 114 11.73 -16.19 -4.05
C LEU A 114 12.48 -17.37 -4.68
N LYS A 115 12.66 -17.35 -6.01
CA LYS A 115 13.48 -18.33 -6.74
C LYS A 115 14.96 -17.91 -6.81
N GLY A 116 15.37 -16.90 -6.05
CA GLY A 116 16.73 -16.36 -6.05
C GLY A 116 17.09 -15.58 -7.32
N LYS A 117 16.11 -15.23 -8.16
CA LYS A 117 16.38 -14.49 -9.40
C LYS A 117 16.55 -13.00 -9.09
N LYS A 118 17.61 -12.40 -9.64
CA LYS A 118 17.84 -10.96 -9.56
C LYS A 118 16.79 -10.21 -10.38
N ILE A 119 16.17 -9.22 -9.77
CA ILE A 119 15.28 -8.27 -10.46
C ILE A 119 16.11 -7.03 -10.77
N ILE A 120 16.13 -6.63 -12.04
CA ILE A 120 16.80 -5.42 -12.49
C ILE A 120 15.72 -4.38 -12.75
N ALA A 121 15.77 -3.29 -12.00
CA ALA A 121 14.90 -2.15 -12.20
C ALA A 121 15.53 -1.20 -13.24
N ARG A 122 14.68 -0.52 -14.01
CA ARG A 122 15.08 0.62 -14.82
C ARG A 122 15.67 1.71 -13.91
N PRO A 123 16.60 2.55 -14.41
CA PRO A 123 17.07 3.69 -13.66
C PRO A 123 15.88 4.57 -13.26
N SER A 124 15.71 4.77 -11.95
CA SER A 124 14.76 5.76 -11.46
C SER A 124 15.35 7.14 -11.73
N VAL A 125 14.56 8.03 -12.33
CA VAL A 125 14.91 9.46 -12.33
C VAL A 125 14.99 9.95 -10.88
N GLU A 126 15.99 10.76 -10.60
CA GLU A 126 16.14 11.34 -9.27
C GLU A 126 14.92 12.21 -8.96
N HIS A 127 14.17 11.85 -7.93
CA HIS A 127 12.95 12.56 -7.57
C HIS A 127 13.33 13.89 -6.91
N ARG A 128 13.15 15.00 -7.63
CA ARG A 128 13.50 16.35 -7.17
C ARG A 128 12.40 17.04 -6.36
N ARG A 129 11.22 16.43 -6.25
CA ARG A 129 10.10 17.00 -5.50
C ARG A 129 10.12 16.49 -4.05
N PRO A 130 9.58 17.27 -3.11
CA PRO A 130 9.31 16.75 -1.78
C PRO A 130 8.30 15.61 -1.86
N VAL A 131 8.41 14.61 -0.98
CA VAL A 131 7.48 13.48 -0.87
C VAL A 131 6.83 13.51 0.51
N GLY A 132 5.54 13.19 0.59
CA GLY A 132 4.80 13.12 1.85
C GLY A 132 4.45 14.51 2.40
N TYR A 133 4.61 14.75 3.70
CA TYR A 133 4.22 16.02 4.37
C TYR A 133 4.83 17.30 3.78
N ASN A 134 6.00 17.20 3.14
CA ASN A 134 6.65 18.35 2.50
C ASN A 134 6.08 18.63 1.10
N GLU A 135 5.20 17.76 0.57
CA GLU A 135 4.46 18.06 -0.64
C GLU A 135 3.61 19.31 -0.39
N PRO A 136 3.68 20.33 -1.28
CA PRO A 136 2.84 21.48 -1.15
C PRO A 136 1.38 21.03 -1.19
N LEU A 137 0.64 21.35 -0.13
CA LEU A 137 -0.81 21.15 -0.09
C LEU A 137 -1.43 21.88 -1.28
N LEU A 138 -2.36 21.22 -1.97
CA LEU A 138 -3.15 21.88 -3.00
C LEU A 138 -3.87 23.08 -2.36
N PRO A 139 -3.88 24.26 -3.01
CA PRO A 139 -4.61 25.40 -2.49
C PRO A 139 -6.08 25.02 -2.29
N SER A 140 -6.64 25.34 -1.12
CA SER A 140 -8.05 25.09 -0.85
C SER A 140 -8.89 25.92 -1.82
N TYR A 141 -9.74 25.27 -2.61
CA TYR A 141 -10.82 25.94 -3.35
C TYR A 141 -11.88 26.41 -2.35
N THR A 142 -11.57 27.48 -1.62
CA THR A 142 -12.55 28.24 -0.86
C THR A 142 -12.39 29.70 -1.25
N GLU A 143 -12.91 30.03 -2.43
CA GLU A 143 -13.40 31.39 -2.65
C GLU A 143 -14.76 31.46 -1.96
N VAL A 144 -14.87 32.31 -0.94
CA VAL A 144 -16.13 32.74 -0.32
C VAL A 144 -16.54 34.05 -1.00
#